data_AF-A0A0L7B6A1-F1
#
_entry.id   AF-A0A0L7B6A1-F1
#
_cell.length_a   1.000
_cell.length_b   1.000
_cell.length_c   1.000
_cell.angle_alpha   90.00
_cell.angle_beta   90.00
_cell.angle_gamma   90.00
#
_symmetry.space_group_name_H-M   'P 1'
#
loop_
_entity.id
_entity.type
_entity.pdbx_description
1 polymer ?
#
loop_
_entity_poly.entity_id
_entity_poly.type
_entity_poly.pdbx_seq_one_letter_code
_entity_poly.pdbx_strand_id
1 'polypeptide(L)' 'MASEAENYASSACDDFNAAARLSADPAQRKMAYGLANLAAAIVHISRENAVLQSQLQQTRS' A
#
# COMPACT_ATOMS: atom_id res chain seq x y z
N MET A 1 -13.03 4.77 8.18
CA MET A 1 -12.84 3.33 7.87
C MET A 1 -11.92 3.25 6.67
N ALA A 2 -10.84 2.48 6.74
CA ALA A 2 -9.98 2.24 5.57
C ALA A 2 -10.78 1.45 4.52
N SER A 3 -10.60 1.79 3.25
CA SER A 3 -11.25 1.05 2.15
C SER A 3 -10.75 -0.40 2.08
N GLU A 4 -11.54 -1.31 1.52
CA GLU A 4 -11.10 -2.70 1.32
C GLU A 4 -9.78 -2.77 0.54
N ALA A 5 -9.62 -1.91 -0.46
CA ALA A 5 -8.39 -1.81 -1.26
C ALA A 5 -7.16 -1.42 -0.40
N GLU A 6 -7.31 -0.52 0.56
CA GLU A 6 -6.23 -0.15 1.49
C GLU A 6 -5.86 -1.32 2.41
N ASN A 7 -6.85 -2.09 2.88
CA ASN A 7 -6.59 -3.26 3.72
C ASN A 7 -5.86 -4.36 2.93
N TYR A 8 -6.28 -4.64 1.69
CA TYR A 8 -5.59 -5.59 0.81
C TYR A 8 -4.15 -5.13 0.51
N ALA A 9 -3.94 -3.86 0.18
CA ALA A 9 -2.62 -3.34 -0.11
C ALA A 9 -1.71 -3.34 1.14
N SER A 10 -2.25 -3.04 2.32
CA SER A 10 -1.48 -3.12 3.56
C SER A 10 -1.06 -4.56 3.87
N SER A 11 -1.98 -5.53 3.75
CA SER A 11 -1.66 -6.95 3.94
C SER A 11 -0.61 -7.44 2.94
N ALA A 12 -0.76 -7.07 1.67
CA ALA A 12 0.21 -7.44 0.63
C ALA A 12 1.59 -6.85 0.90
N CYS A 13 1.68 -5.64 1.45
CA CYS A 13 2.95 -5.03 1.84
C CYS A 13 3.67 -5.88 2.90
N ASP A 14 2.94 -6.35 3.92
CA ASP A 14 3.49 -7.19 4.98
C ASP A 14 3.93 -8.56 4.44
N ASP A 15 3.12 -9.18 3.58
CA ASP A 15 3.42 -10.47 2.96
C ASP A 15 4.67 -10.40 2.07
N PHE A 16 4.80 -9.35 1.24
CA PHE A 16 5.98 -9.17 0.40
C PHE A 16 7.24 -8.84 1.21
N ASN A 17 7.12 -8.06 2.29
CA ASN A 17 8.23 -7.83 3.21
C ASN A 17 8.69 -9.12 3.91
N ALA A 18 7.74 -9.98 4.31
CA ALA A 18 8.06 -11.30 4.86
C ALA A 18 8.75 -12.19 3.82
N ALA A 19 8.23 -12.25 2.59
CA ALA A 19 8.82 -12.99 1.49
C ALA A 19 10.26 -12.52 1.17
N ALA A 20 10.51 -11.21 1.20
CA ALA A 20 11.84 -10.63 0.99
C ALA A 20 12.84 -11.04 2.09
N ARG A 21 12.38 -11.22 3.34
CA ARG A 21 13.22 -11.68 4.46
C ARG A 21 13.53 -13.17 4.39
N LEU A 22 12.59 -13.98 3.89
CA LEU A 22 12.70 -15.43 3.84
C LEU A 22 13.42 -15.95 2.60
N SER A 23 13.47 -15.18 1.50
CA SER A 23 14.10 -15.65 0.25
C SER A 23 15.64 -15.58 0.29
N ALA A 24 16.27 -16.70 -0.06
CA ALA A 24 17.71 -16.80 -0.25
C ALA A 24 18.18 -16.17 -1.59
N ASP A 25 17.30 -16.09 -2.58
CA ASP A 25 17.61 -15.61 -3.93
C ASP A 25 17.62 -14.06 -3.99
N PRO A 26 18.73 -13.44 -4.43
CA PRO A 26 18.82 -11.97 -4.48
C PRO A 26 17.84 -11.29 -5.44
N ALA A 27 17.45 -11.92 -6.55
CA ALA A 27 16.50 -11.37 -7.51
C ALA A 27 15.07 -11.41 -6.95
N GLN A 28 14.70 -12.51 -6.31
CA GLN A 28 13.41 -12.64 -5.63
C GLN A 28 13.27 -11.62 -4.48
N ARG A 29 14.32 -11.41 -3.68
CA ARG A 29 14.30 -10.37 -2.64
C ARG A 29 14.06 -8.98 -3.22
N LYS A 30 14.76 -8.61 -4.30
CA LYS A 30 14.59 -7.31 -4.97
C LYS A 30 13.16 -7.13 -5.49
N MET A 31 12.61 -8.17 -6.11
CA MET A 31 11.23 -8.16 -6.59
C MET A 31 10.25 -7.98 -5.43
N ALA A 32 10.40 -8.76 -4.35
CA ALA A 32 9.53 -8.70 -3.18
C ALA A 32 9.57 -7.31 -2.51
N TYR A 33 10.75 -6.71 -2.32
CA TYR A 33 10.85 -5.33 -1.84
C TYR A 33 10.18 -4.32 -2.79
N GLY A 34 10.34 -4.49 -4.10
CA GLY A 34 9.67 -3.64 -5.09
C GLY A 34 8.15 -3.70 -4.98
N LEU A 35 7.59 -4.90 -4.80
CA LEU A 35 6.15 -5.12 -4.63
C LEU A 35 5.64 -4.58 -3.28
N ALA A 36 6.40 -4.77 -2.19
CA ALA A 36 6.07 -4.18 -0.89
C ALA A 36 6.01 -2.64 -0.96
N ASN A 37 7.00 -2.02 -1.59
CA ASN A 37 7.04 -0.57 -1.79
C ASN A 37 5.87 -0.08 -2.65
N LEU A 38 5.51 -0.81 -3.71
CA LEU A 38 4.35 -0.49 -4.53
C LEU A 38 3.05 -0.55 -3.73
N ALA A 39 2.87 -1.61 -2.93
CA ALA A 39 1.69 -1.76 -2.08
C ALA A 39 1.59 -0.62 -1.03
N ALA A 40 2.71 -0.23 -0.42
CA ALA A 40 2.76 0.92 0.49
C ALA A 40 2.38 2.24 -0.20
N ALA A 41 2.84 2.46 -1.44
CA ALA A 41 2.50 3.64 -2.23
C ALA A 41 0.99 3.70 -2.56
N ILE A 42 0.37 2.56 -2.87
CA ILE A 42 -1.08 2.47 -3.09
C ILE A 42 -1.84 2.89 -1.83
N VAL A 43 -1.47 2.36 -0.66
CA VAL A 43 -2.10 2.74 0.62
C VAL A 43 -1.97 4.25 0.87
N HIS A 44 -0.80 4.82 0.61
CA HIS A 44 -0.57 6.25 0.79
C HIS A 44 -1.47 7.09 -0.13
N ILE A 45 -1.51 6.79 -1.43
CA ILE A 45 -2.34 7.49 -2.42
C ILE A 45 -3.82 7.35 -2.09
N SER A 46 -4.29 6.17 -1.67
CA SER A 46 -5.68 5.96 -1.26
C SER A 46 -6.07 6.84 -0.08
N ARG A 47 -5.19 6.99 0.92
CA ARG A 47 -5.42 7.87 2.07
C ARG A 47 -5.45 9.34 1.67
N GLU A 48 -4.53 9.79 0.83
CA GLU A 48 -4.51 11.16 0.32
C GLU A 48 -5.77 11.46 -0.48
N ASN A 49 -6.20 10.53 -1.35
CA ASN A 49 -7.46 10.66 -2.07
C ASN A 49 -8.66 10.77 -1.14
N ALA A 50 -8.72 9.97 -0.06
CA ALA A 50 -9.81 10.06 0.91
C ALA A 50 -9.85 11.44 1.62
N VAL A 51 -8.69 12.00 1.96
CA VAL A 51 -8.57 13.35 2.54
C VAL A 51 -9.06 14.41 1.54
N LEU A 52 -8.60 14.35 0.28
CA LEU A 52 -9.01 15.28 -0.76
C LEU A 52 -10.52 15.22 -1.03
N GLN A 53 -11.11 14.02 -1.07
CA GLN A 53 -12.56 13.84 -1.23
C GLN A 53 -13.33 14.44 -0.05
N SER A 54 -12.84 14.29 1.19
CA SER A 54 -13.45 14.91 2.36
C SER A 54 -13.41 16.43 2.30
N GLN A 55 -12.29 17.03 1.89
CA GLN A 55 -12.16 18.48 1.73
C GLN A 55 -13.07 19.03 0.63
N LEU A 56 -13.20 18.31 -0.49
CA LEU A 56 -14.10 18.67 -1.58
C LEU A 56 -15.57 18.64 -1.15
N GLN A 57 -15.95 17.67 -0.31
CA GLN A 57 -17.31 17.61 0.26
C GLN A 57 -17.58 18.79 1.20
N GLN A 58 -16.63 19.15 2.06
CA GLN A 58 -16.75 20.29 2.99
C GLN A 58 -16.80 21.65 2.28
N THR A 59 -16.14 21.78 1.12
CA THR A 59 -16.17 23.03 0.33
C THR A 59 -17.47 23.18 -0.47
N ARG A 60 -18.18 22.07 -0.74
CA ARG A 60 -19.46 22.06 -1.46
C ARG A 60 -20.68 22.26 -0.58
N SER A 61 -20.54 22.09 0.74
CA SER A 61 -21.57 22.35 1.77
C SER A 61 -21.50 23.78 2.28
#